data_AF-A0A935ZNL0-F1
#
_entry.id   AF-A0A935ZNL0-F1
#
_cell.length_a   1.000
_cell.length_b   1.000
_cell.length_c   1.000
_cell.angle_alpha   90.00
_cell.angle_beta   90.00
_cell.angle_gamma   90.00
#
_symmetry.space_group_name_H-M   'P 1'
#
loop_
_entity.id
_entity.type
_entity.pdbx_description
1 polymer ?
#
loop_
_entity_poly.entity_id
_entity_poly.type
_entity_poly.pdbx_seq_one_letter_code
_entity_poly.pdbx_strand_id
1 'polypeptide(L)'
;MTRIDRLFVLWAPKRRRHVIGTLSREGDEFTFRYADDLEEPRRENFEGLIGFPLEKREFRSRHLFAAFSHRIPSPARPDFKMLLDDWGVENPDDALEILARSGGLQVMDRIELAEYRPPDDRLETPLSFRVAGQAYGADPKAIAIANGDPLELVHEPDNPFDASAVAVRARDHTMLGYVPRQYSHMLSSLMSTGLPISVAATRRILVPGDGYRWVVRAQRQS
;
A
#
# COMPACT_ATOMS: atom_id res chain seq x y z
N MET A 1 2.72 12.36 -14.15
CA MET A 1 2.50 11.90 -12.76
C MET A 1 3.77 12.11 -11.97
N THR A 2 3.66 12.42 -10.67
CA THR A 2 4.85 12.60 -9.81
C THR A 2 5.52 11.25 -9.60
N ARG A 3 6.85 11.22 -9.73
CA ARG A 3 7.66 10.02 -9.54
C ARG A 3 7.54 9.51 -8.09
N ILE A 4 7.48 8.20 -7.90
CA ILE A 4 7.47 7.60 -6.57
C ILE A 4 8.92 7.45 -6.09
N ASP A 5 9.31 8.25 -5.10
CA ASP A 5 10.68 8.25 -4.57
C ASP A 5 10.78 7.67 -3.16
N ARG A 6 9.65 7.31 -2.53
CA ARG A 6 9.62 6.66 -1.22
C ARG A 6 8.46 5.68 -1.09
N LEU A 7 8.73 4.56 -0.45
CA LEU A 7 7.79 3.50 -0.13
C LEU A 7 7.75 3.24 1.37
N PHE A 8 6.58 2.93 1.90
CA PHE A 8 6.45 2.18 3.14
C PHE A 8 6.94 0.75 2.91
N VAL A 9 7.71 0.23 3.86
CA VAL A 9 8.00 -1.20 3.98
C VAL A 9 7.12 -1.73 5.10
N LEU A 10 6.18 -2.60 4.74
CA LEU A 10 5.20 -3.17 5.66
C LEU A 10 5.56 -4.63 5.93
N TRP A 11 5.35 -5.07 7.17
CA TRP A 11 5.44 -6.47 7.57
C TRP A 11 4.10 -6.94 8.12
N ALA A 12 3.61 -8.07 7.61
CA ALA A 12 2.32 -8.64 7.96
C ALA A 12 2.47 -10.12 8.39
N PRO A 13 2.91 -10.39 9.64
CA PRO A 13 3.14 -11.77 10.12
C PRO A 13 1.87 -12.62 10.06
N LYS A 14 0.74 -11.95 10.26
CA LYS A 14 -0.62 -12.48 10.12
C LYS A 14 -1.39 -11.53 9.21
N ARG A 15 -2.55 -11.04 9.66
CA ARG A 15 -3.45 -10.20 8.86
C ARG A 15 -3.26 -8.70 9.12
N ARG A 16 -2.67 -8.33 10.27
CA ARG A 16 -2.31 -6.96 10.60
C ARG A 16 -1.00 -6.60 9.92
N ARG A 17 -0.96 -5.44 9.28
CA ARG A 17 0.25 -4.85 8.70
C ARG A 17 0.87 -3.89 9.70
N HIS A 18 2.18 -3.94 9.79
CA HIS A 18 2.99 -3.00 10.54
C HIS A 18 3.93 -2.25 9.61
N VAL A 19 4.01 -0.92 9.72
CA VAL A 19 5.06 -0.16 9.06
C VAL A 19 6.37 -0.44 9.80
N ILE A 20 7.29 -1.13 9.16
CA ILE A 20 8.60 -1.44 9.75
C ILE A 20 9.69 -0.50 9.27
N GLY A 21 9.43 0.30 8.24
CA GLY A 21 10.41 1.25 7.74
C GLY A 21 10.00 1.89 6.42
N THR A 22 10.97 2.57 5.82
CA THR A 22 10.83 3.21 4.52
C THR A 22 11.99 2.83 3.61
N LEU A 23 11.66 2.60 2.34
CA LEU A 23 12.63 2.51 1.25
C LEU A 23 12.51 3.79 0.42
N SER A 24 13.58 4.56 0.27
CA SER A 24 13.61 5.77 -0.54
C SER A 24 14.72 5.75 -1.57
N ARG A 25 14.59 6.62 -2.57
CA ARG A 25 15.61 6.97 -3.54
C ARG A 25 15.82 8.47 -3.52
N GLU A 26 17.07 8.89 -3.37
CA GLU A 26 17.50 10.30 -3.43
C GLU A 26 18.75 10.38 -4.32
N GLY A 27 18.65 11.07 -5.46
CA GLY A 27 19.72 11.06 -6.46
C GLY A 27 19.98 9.65 -7.02
N ASP A 28 21.21 9.16 -6.91
CA ASP A 28 21.66 7.83 -7.32
C ASP A 28 21.69 6.81 -6.16
N GLU A 29 21.20 7.18 -4.97
CA GLU A 29 21.30 6.36 -3.77
C GLU A 29 19.91 5.90 -3.28
N PHE A 30 19.83 4.62 -2.91
CA PHE A 30 18.70 4.04 -2.21
C PHE A 30 18.98 3.96 -0.71
N THR A 31 18.00 4.33 0.10
CA THR A 31 18.06 4.24 1.55
C THR A 31 16.93 3.35 2.06
N PHE A 32 17.26 2.31 2.83
CA PHE A 32 16.30 1.62 3.68
C PHE A 32 16.52 2.04 5.12
N ARG A 33 15.46 2.54 5.77
CA ARG A 33 15.49 2.98 7.16
C ARG A 33 14.38 2.31 7.94
N TYR A 34 14.73 1.68 9.07
CA TYR A 34 13.75 1.17 10.03
C TYR A 34 12.92 2.31 10.62
N ALA A 35 11.65 2.01 10.89
CA ALA A 35 10.75 2.89 11.61
C ALA A 35 11.28 3.13 13.03
N ASP A 36 10.93 4.30 13.58
CA ASP A 36 11.38 4.75 14.91
C ASP A 36 10.74 3.90 15.99
N ASP A 37 9.48 3.54 15.78
CA ASP A 37 8.70 2.65 16.63
C ASP A 37 8.52 1.30 15.94
N LEU A 38 9.11 0.27 16.55
CA LEU A 38 8.98 -1.13 16.17
C LEU A 38 8.40 -1.97 17.32
N GLU A 39 7.78 -1.34 18.32
CA GLU A 39 7.30 -2.05 19.51
C GLU A 39 6.24 -3.10 19.17
N GLU A 40 5.22 -2.73 18.39
CA GLU A 40 4.18 -3.66 17.95
C GLU A 40 4.73 -4.81 17.08
N PRO A 41 5.55 -4.56 16.03
CA PRO A 41 6.23 -5.63 15.32
C PRO A 41 7.01 -6.58 16.23
N ARG A 42 7.77 -6.04 17.21
CA ARG A 42 8.60 -6.84 18.12
C ARG A 42 7.76 -7.71 19.05
N ARG A 43 6.60 -7.23 19.51
CA ARG A 43 5.65 -8.06 20.27
C ARG A 43 5.11 -9.24 19.45
N GLU A 44 5.16 -9.15 18.13
CA GLU A 44 4.82 -10.23 17.20
C GLU A 44 6.06 -11.00 16.68
N ASN A 45 7.23 -10.84 17.32
CA ASN A 45 8.51 -11.47 16.99
C ASN A 45 9.14 -10.99 15.67
N PHE A 46 9.02 -9.69 15.35
CA PHE A 46 9.84 -9.10 14.30
C PHE A 46 11.30 -8.94 14.74
N GLU A 47 12.21 -9.65 14.07
CA GLU A 47 13.65 -9.65 14.37
C GLU A 47 14.48 -8.81 13.39
N GLY A 48 13.81 -8.11 12.46
CA GLY A 48 14.46 -7.41 11.35
C GLY A 48 14.26 -8.14 10.02
N LEU A 49 14.77 -7.52 8.95
CA LEU A 49 14.76 -8.11 7.62
C LEU A 49 16.09 -8.86 7.42
N ILE A 50 16.05 -9.95 6.67
CA ILE A 50 17.25 -10.72 6.37
C ILE A 50 18.27 -9.80 5.66
N GLY A 51 19.47 -9.70 6.22
CA GLY A 51 20.53 -8.80 5.74
C GLY A 51 20.46 -7.37 6.29
N PHE A 52 19.52 -7.07 7.19
CA PHE A 52 19.31 -5.76 7.80
C PHE A 52 19.21 -5.90 9.33
N PRO A 53 20.35 -6.02 10.03
CA PRO A 53 20.38 -6.08 11.50
C PRO A 53 19.71 -4.86 12.14
N LEU A 54 18.84 -5.07 13.14
CA LEU A 54 18.09 -4.00 13.81
C LEU A 54 18.99 -2.99 14.55
N GLU A 55 20.22 -3.39 14.90
CA GLU A 55 21.26 -2.56 15.51
C GLU A 55 21.66 -1.40 14.60
N LYS A 56 21.52 -1.59 13.27
CA LYS A 56 21.72 -0.55 12.27
C LYS A 56 20.36 -0.06 11.78
N ARG A 57 20.01 1.17 12.14
CA ARG A 57 18.71 1.76 11.78
C ARG A 57 18.57 2.07 10.30
N GLU A 58 19.69 2.29 9.60
CA GLU A 58 19.68 2.83 8.24
C GLU A 58 20.76 2.23 7.35
N PHE A 59 20.39 1.92 6.11
CA PHE A 59 21.22 1.26 5.12
C PHE A 59 21.15 2.05 3.83
N ARG A 60 22.31 2.27 3.21
CA ARG A 60 22.47 3.03 1.97
C ARG A 60 23.17 2.19 0.92
N SER A 61 22.79 2.36 -0.34
CA SER A 61 23.40 1.66 -1.48
C SER A 61 23.05 2.38 -2.78
N ARG A 62 24.00 2.44 -3.73
CA ARG A 62 23.73 2.90 -5.10
C ARG A 62 22.88 1.94 -5.92
N HIS A 63 22.80 0.67 -5.49
CA HIS A 63 21.93 -0.32 -6.09
C HIS A 63 20.77 -0.64 -5.15
N LEU A 64 19.57 -0.85 -5.71
CA LEU A 64 18.42 -1.30 -4.94
C LEU A 64 18.77 -2.63 -4.23
N PHE A 65 18.52 -2.69 -2.92
CA PHE A 65 18.88 -3.86 -2.12
C PHE A 65 18.20 -5.13 -2.62
N ALA A 66 18.92 -6.25 -2.55
CA ALA A 66 18.43 -7.57 -2.99
C ALA A 66 17.08 -7.96 -2.37
N ALA A 67 16.84 -7.59 -1.09
CA ALA A 67 15.57 -7.84 -0.40
C ALA A 67 14.35 -7.14 -1.04
N PHE A 68 14.58 -6.14 -1.90
CA PHE A 68 13.52 -5.44 -2.64
C PHE A 68 13.61 -5.69 -4.14
N SER A 69 14.80 -5.71 -4.73
CA SER A 69 14.97 -5.90 -6.19
C SER A 69 14.53 -7.30 -6.65
N HIS A 70 14.70 -8.34 -5.83
CA HIS A 70 14.22 -9.70 -6.14
C HIS A 70 12.69 -9.83 -6.20
N ARG A 71 11.94 -8.78 -5.79
CA ARG A 71 10.48 -8.72 -5.87
C ARG A 71 9.98 -8.17 -7.20
N ILE A 72 10.89 -7.67 -8.05
CA ILE A 72 10.58 -7.16 -9.38
C ILE A 72 10.73 -8.31 -10.38
N PRO A 73 9.70 -8.62 -11.20
CA PRO A 73 9.83 -9.65 -12.21
C PRO A 73 10.93 -9.28 -13.22
N SER A 74 11.66 -10.28 -13.73
CA SER A 74 12.66 -10.04 -14.76
C SER A 74 12.03 -9.47 -16.04
N PRO A 75 12.57 -8.39 -16.63
CA PRO A 75 12.10 -7.85 -17.91
C PRO A 75 12.15 -8.85 -19.07
N ALA A 76 12.98 -9.90 -18.96
CA ALA A 76 13.09 -10.96 -19.97
C ALA A 76 11.91 -11.95 -19.95
N ARG A 77 11.01 -11.87 -18.95
CA ARG A 77 9.85 -12.76 -18.89
C ARG A 77 8.87 -12.46 -20.03
N PRO A 78 8.32 -13.49 -20.70
CA PRO A 78 7.34 -13.29 -21.77
C PRO A 78 6.08 -12.51 -21.35
N ASP A 79 5.68 -12.62 -20.08
CA ASP A 79 4.49 -11.99 -19.51
C ASP A 79 4.77 -10.66 -18.78
N PHE A 80 6.02 -10.15 -18.80
CA PHE A 80 6.43 -8.99 -18.01
C PHE A 80 5.53 -7.77 -18.24
N LYS A 81 5.30 -7.41 -19.50
CA LYS A 81 4.47 -6.25 -19.85
C LYS A 81 3.02 -6.41 -19.35
N MET A 82 2.44 -7.59 -19.50
CA MET A 82 1.08 -7.88 -19.05
C MET A 82 0.96 -7.72 -17.52
N LEU A 83 1.95 -8.20 -16.76
CA LEU A 83 1.98 -8.02 -15.30
C LEU A 83 2.03 -6.54 -14.90
N LEU A 84 2.85 -5.74 -15.59
CA LEU A 84 2.94 -4.30 -15.32
C LEU A 84 1.63 -3.57 -15.63
N ASP A 85 0.99 -3.90 -16.76
CA ASP A 85 -0.31 -3.36 -17.15
C ASP A 85 -1.39 -3.72 -16.10
N ASP A 86 -1.40 -4.98 -15.64
CA ASP A 86 -2.31 -5.49 -14.60
C ASP A 86 -2.11 -4.80 -13.24
N TRP A 87 -0.87 -4.41 -12.90
CA TRP A 87 -0.58 -3.66 -11.67
C TRP A 87 -0.79 -2.15 -11.83
N GLY A 88 -0.82 -1.65 -13.06
CA GLY A 88 -0.99 -0.22 -13.36
C GLY A 88 0.30 0.55 -13.19
N VAL A 89 1.41 -0.08 -13.58
CA VAL A 89 2.72 0.55 -13.69
C VAL A 89 2.76 1.32 -14.99
N GLU A 90 3.03 2.62 -14.90
CA GLU A 90 3.15 3.50 -16.07
C GLU A 90 4.60 3.57 -16.57
N ASN A 91 5.58 3.52 -15.66
CA ASN A 91 7.01 3.55 -16.01
C ASN A 91 7.66 2.17 -15.73
N PRO A 92 7.86 1.33 -16.76
CA PRO A 92 8.39 -0.03 -16.59
C PRO A 92 9.85 -0.09 -16.15
N ASP A 93 10.57 1.03 -16.22
CA ASP A 93 11.96 1.13 -15.76
C ASP A 93 12.07 1.71 -14.34
N ASP A 94 10.97 2.19 -13.74
CA ASP A 94 10.99 2.69 -12.35
C ASP A 94 10.70 1.56 -11.35
N ALA A 95 11.78 1.04 -10.78
CA ALA A 95 11.73 0.00 -9.76
C ALA A 95 10.82 0.35 -8.56
N LEU A 96 10.79 1.61 -8.11
CA LEU A 96 9.93 2.00 -6.98
C LEU A 96 8.47 2.00 -7.37
N GLU A 97 8.14 2.39 -8.61
CA GLU A 97 6.77 2.33 -9.10
C GLU A 97 6.29 0.88 -9.20
N ILE A 98 7.10 -0.01 -9.81
CA ILE A 98 6.77 -1.44 -9.89
C ILE A 98 6.49 -2.01 -8.51
N LEU A 99 7.37 -1.72 -7.54
CA LEU A 99 7.22 -2.18 -6.17
C LEU A 99 5.98 -1.59 -5.48
N ALA A 100 5.68 -0.30 -5.66
CA ALA A 100 4.49 0.32 -5.09
C ALA A 100 3.20 -0.30 -5.62
N ARG A 101 3.11 -0.49 -6.94
CA ARG A 101 1.91 -0.98 -7.65
C ARG A 101 1.67 -2.46 -7.43
N SER A 102 2.71 -3.29 -7.58
CA SER A 102 2.65 -4.74 -7.34
C SER A 102 2.55 -5.08 -5.85
N GLY A 103 3.12 -4.24 -5.00
CA GLY A 103 3.27 -4.47 -3.57
C GLY A 103 4.50 -5.29 -3.21
N GLY A 104 5.31 -5.71 -4.19
CA GLY A 104 6.46 -6.58 -3.98
C GLY A 104 6.09 -7.90 -3.29
N LEU A 105 4.85 -8.36 -3.48
CA LEU A 105 4.28 -9.49 -2.75
C LEU A 105 4.96 -10.80 -3.16
N GLN A 106 5.43 -11.56 -2.18
CA GLN A 106 6.00 -12.89 -2.38
C GLN A 106 5.31 -13.89 -1.45
N VAL A 107 5.20 -15.14 -1.89
CA VAL A 107 4.61 -16.22 -1.07
C VAL A 107 5.49 -16.53 0.15
N MET A 108 6.81 -16.39 -0.03
CA MET A 108 7.82 -16.87 0.93
C MET A 108 8.06 -15.93 2.10
N ASP A 109 7.57 -14.70 2.03
CA ASP A 109 7.67 -13.76 3.13
C ASP A 109 6.39 -12.96 3.37
N ARG A 110 6.49 -12.07 4.35
CA ARG A 110 5.37 -11.29 4.88
C ARG A 110 5.55 -9.80 4.60
N ILE A 111 6.28 -9.45 3.55
CA ILE A 111 6.60 -8.06 3.22
C ILE A 111 5.67 -7.54 2.13
N GLU A 112 5.17 -6.32 2.34
CA GLU A 112 4.38 -5.59 1.36
C GLU A 112 4.96 -4.17 1.23
N LEU A 113 5.08 -3.69 0.00
CA LEU A 113 5.49 -2.32 -0.28
C LEU A 113 4.28 -1.48 -0.74
N ALA A 114 4.29 -0.21 -0.34
CA ALA A 114 3.24 0.73 -0.71
C ALA A 114 3.83 2.13 -0.84
N GLU A 115 3.22 2.97 -1.67
CA GLU A 115 3.65 4.36 -1.85
C GLU A 115 3.66 5.09 -0.48
N TYR A 116 4.76 5.76 -0.15
CA TYR A 116 4.80 6.59 1.05
C TYR A 116 3.99 7.85 0.84
N ARG A 117 3.13 8.19 1.81
CA ARG A 117 2.46 9.48 1.88
C ARG A 117 2.60 10.02 3.31
N PRO A 118 3.04 11.28 3.50
CA PRO A 118 3.17 11.83 4.83
C PRO A 118 1.78 12.05 5.46
N PRO A 119 1.67 12.13 6.80
CA PRO A 119 0.38 12.31 7.49
C PRO A 119 -0.39 13.58 7.11
N ASP A 120 0.31 14.61 6.63
CA ASP A 120 -0.20 15.91 6.20
C ASP A 120 -0.33 16.06 4.68
N ASP A 121 -0.19 14.95 3.92
CA ASP A 121 -0.41 14.92 2.48
C ASP A 121 -1.79 15.49 2.13
N ARG A 122 -1.82 16.43 1.17
CA ARG A 122 -3.05 17.13 0.76
C ARG A 122 -3.76 16.47 -0.43
N LEU A 123 -3.33 15.27 -0.81
CA LEU A 123 -3.82 14.51 -1.95
C LEU A 123 -3.73 15.30 -3.28
N GLU A 124 -2.66 16.09 -3.45
CA GLU A 124 -2.38 16.86 -4.67
C GLU A 124 -2.13 15.95 -5.88
N THR A 125 -1.62 14.75 -5.61
CA THR A 125 -1.55 13.66 -6.58
C THR A 125 -2.50 12.54 -6.14
N PRO A 126 -3.08 11.78 -7.09
CA PRO A 126 -3.88 10.61 -6.76
C PRO A 126 -3.09 9.60 -5.93
N LEU A 127 -3.75 8.99 -4.96
CA LEU A 127 -3.22 7.88 -4.16
C LEU A 127 -3.90 6.59 -4.61
N SER A 128 -3.12 5.54 -4.86
CA SER A 128 -3.68 4.20 -5.08
C SER A 128 -3.29 3.26 -3.96
N PHE A 129 -4.26 2.49 -3.46
CA PHE A 129 -4.00 1.54 -2.38
C PHE A 129 -4.86 0.29 -2.51
N ARG A 130 -4.37 -0.82 -1.95
CA ARG A 130 -5.11 -2.08 -1.83
C ARG A 130 -6.06 -1.97 -0.65
N VAL A 131 -7.35 -2.26 -0.85
CA VAL A 131 -8.34 -2.23 0.22
C VAL A 131 -8.00 -3.29 1.27
N ALA A 132 -7.89 -2.87 2.53
CA ALA A 132 -7.61 -3.73 3.67
C ALA A 132 -8.89 -4.40 4.19
N GLY A 133 -8.74 -5.52 4.92
CA GLY A 133 -9.85 -6.14 5.65
C GLY A 133 -10.90 -6.90 4.80
N GLN A 134 -10.70 -7.03 3.48
CA GLN A 134 -11.64 -7.72 2.57
C GLN A 134 -12.04 -9.14 3.05
N ALA A 135 -11.12 -9.88 3.66
CA ALA A 135 -11.40 -11.24 4.14
C ALA A 135 -12.37 -11.33 5.34
N TYR A 136 -12.73 -10.21 5.97
CA TYR A 136 -13.53 -10.20 7.22
C TYR A 136 -14.80 -9.38 7.15
N GLY A 137 -14.82 -8.35 6.29
CA GLY A 137 -15.91 -7.39 6.27
C GLY A 137 -16.39 -7.06 4.88
N ALA A 138 -15.77 -7.59 3.81
CA ALA A 138 -16.33 -7.38 2.49
C ALA A 138 -17.66 -8.14 2.38
N ASP A 139 -18.70 -7.43 1.96
CA ASP A 139 -19.95 -8.06 1.59
C ASP A 139 -19.68 -8.97 0.37
N PRO A 140 -20.21 -10.21 0.31
CA PRO A 140 -20.11 -11.07 -0.87
C PRO A 140 -20.49 -10.36 -2.19
N LYS A 141 -21.39 -9.36 -2.15
CA LYS A 141 -21.76 -8.52 -3.29
C LYS A 141 -20.61 -7.67 -3.83
N ALA A 142 -19.54 -7.46 -3.08
CA ALA A 142 -18.34 -6.74 -3.53
C ALA A 142 -17.66 -7.40 -4.75
N ILE A 143 -18.03 -8.64 -5.09
CA ILE A 143 -17.62 -9.30 -6.33
C ILE A 143 -18.22 -8.67 -7.60
N ALA A 144 -19.36 -7.98 -7.48
CA ALA A 144 -20.06 -7.34 -8.59
C ALA A 144 -19.49 -5.97 -8.97
N ILE A 145 -18.59 -5.42 -8.14
CA ILE A 145 -17.91 -4.16 -8.43
C ILE A 145 -17.05 -4.31 -9.69
N ALA A 146 -17.07 -3.31 -10.55
CA ALA A 146 -16.29 -3.24 -11.77
C ALA A 146 -15.20 -2.16 -11.69
N ASN A 147 -14.20 -2.27 -12.56
CA ASN A 147 -13.21 -1.22 -12.72
C ASN A 147 -13.90 0.07 -13.20
N GLY A 148 -13.61 1.18 -12.54
CA GLY A 148 -14.21 2.49 -12.79
C GLY A 148 -15.41 2.80 -11.89
N ASP A 149 -15.94 1.83 -11.15
CA ASP A 149 -17.09 2.07 -10.28
C ASP A 149 -16.75 3.10 -9.19
N PRO A 150 -17.61 4.11 -8.98
CA PRO A 150 -17.44 5.08 -7.92
C PRO A 150 -17.66 4.42 -6.56
N LEU A 151 -16.80 4.74 -5.61
CA LEU A 151 -16.86 4.27 -4.24
C LEU A 151 -17.03 5.46 -3.29
N GLU A 152 -17.27 5.16 -2.02
CA GLU A 152 -17.44 6.11 -0.94
C GLU A 152 -16.43 5.81 0.18
N LEU A 153 -15.84 6.88 0.72
CA LEU A 153 -15.03 6.83 1.94
C LEU A 153 -15.90 7.28 3.11
N VAL A 154 -15.98 6.47 4.16
CA VAL A 154 -16.76 6.77 5.36
C VAL A 154 -15.85 6.71 6.57
N HIS A 155 -15.62 7.85 7.23
CA HIS A 155 -14.86 7.91 8.47
C HIS A 155 -15.69 7.35 9.63
N GLU A 156 -15.12 6.44 10.40
CA GLU A 156 -15.75 5.77 11.55
C GLU A 156 -14.99 6.15 12.84
N PRO A 157 -15.21 7.35 13.41
CA PRO A 157 -14.48 7.82 14.60
C PRO A 157 -14.72 6.98 15.85
N ASP A 158 -15.87 6.29 15.93
CA ASP A 158 -16.24 5.41 17.02
C ASP A 158 -15.75 3.96 16.84
N ASN A 159 -14.92 3.70 15.82
CA ASN A 159 -14.38 2.36 15.57
C ASN A 159 -13.49 1.92 16.76
N PRO A 160 -13.78 0.76 17.39
CA PRO A 160 -13.13 0.37 18.65
C PRO A 160 -11.64 0.00 18.49
N PHE A 161 -11.16 -0.17 17.26
CA PHE A 161 -9.78 -0.57 16.98
C PHE A 161 -8.91 0.60 16.49
N ASP A 162 -9.49 1.58 15.80
CA ASP A 162 -8.79 2.70 15.18
C ASP A 162 -9.76 3.87 14.93
N ALA A 163 -9.68 4.94 15.72
CA ALA A 163 -10.52 6.13 15.55
C ALA A 163 -10.28 6.88 14.22
N SER A 164 -9.21 6.56 13.49
CA SER A 164 -8.97 7.05 12.14
C SER A 164 -9.54 6.12 11.05
N ALA A 165 -10.21 5.02 11.40
CA ALA A 165 -10.71 4.04 10.44
C ALA A 165 -11.59 4.69 9.36
N VAL A 166 -11.26 4.43 8.09
CA VAL A 166 -12.05 4.88 6.95
C VAL A 166 -12.50 3.65 6.17
N ALA A 167 -13.81 3.39 6.18
CA ALA A 167 -14.42 2.34 5.38
C ALA A 167 -14.48 2.73 3.90
N VAL A 168 -14.34 1.73 3.03
CA VAL A 168 -14.49 1.85 1.58
C VAL A 168 -15.74 1.07 1.20
N ARG A 169 -16.74 1.76 0.67
CA ARG A 169 -18.06 1.20 0.34
C ARG A 169 -18.47 1.55 -1.08
N ALA A 170 -19.32 0.75 -1.69
CA ALA A 170 -20.01 1.14 -2.92
C ALA A 170 -21.22 2.04 -2.59
N ARG A 171 -21.81 2.67 -3.61
CA ARG A 171 -22.96 3.57 -3.45
C ARG A 171 -24.21 2.91 -2.86
N ASP A 172 -24.37 1.60 -3.04
CA ASP A 172 -25.45 0.82 -2.43
C ASP A 172 -25.10 0.35 -1.00
N HIS A 173 -24.06 0.95 -0.41
CA HIS A 173 -23.50 0.65 0.90
C HIS A 173 -22.84 -0.73 1.04
N THR A 174 -22.64 -1.47 -0.07
CA THR A 174 -21.85 -2.70 -0.08
C THR A 174 -20.44 -2.42 0.47
N MET A 175 -20.05 -3.11 1.53
CA MET A 175 -18.73 -2.96 2.14
C MET A 175 -17.66 -3.65 1.28
N LEU A 176 -16.61 -2.92 0.90
CA LEU A 176 -15.42 -3.50 0.26
C LEU A 176 -14.32 -3.74 1.30
N GLY A 177 -14.25 -2.94 2.35
CA GLY A 177 -13.23 -3.05 3.39
C GLY A 177 -12.81 -1.68 3.88
N TYR A 178 -11.52 -1.49 4.15
CA TYR A 178 -11.00 -0.27 4.76
C TYR A 178 -9.80 0.29 4.00
N VAL A 179 -9.59 1.59 4.16
CA VAL A 179 -8.31 2.24 3.87
C VAL A 179 -7.21 1.58 4.73
N PRO A 180 -6.04 1.24 4.16
CA PRO A 180 -4.91 0.74 4.94
C PRO A 180 -4.50 1.73 6.03
N ARG A 181 -4.21 1.20 7.22
CA ARG A 181 -3.91 1.99 8.43
C ARG A 181 -2.87 3.09 8.23
N GLN A 182 -1.84 2.85 7.41
CA GLN A 182 -0.81 3.85 7.12
C GLN A 182 -1.33 5.11 6.39
N TYR A 183 -2.54 5.07 5.84
CA TYR A 183 -3.21 6.20 5.17
C TYR A 183 -4.47 6.69 5.90
N SER A 184 -5.02 5.90 6.82
CA SER A 184 -6.31 6.16 7.49
C SER A 184 -6.36 7.51 8.20
N HIS A 185 -5.32 7.85 8.97
CA HIS A 185 -5.23 9.15 9.66
C HIS A 185 -5.21 10.33 8.69
N MET A 186 -4.38 10.26 7.65
CA MET A 186 -4.27 11.30 6.62
C MET A 186 -5.60 11.51 5.91
N LEU A 187 -6.24 10.45 5.43
CA LEU A 187 -7.52 10.56 4.70
C LEU A 187 -8.67 11.01 5.61
N SER A 188 -8.81 10.47 6.82
CA SER A 188 -9.84 10.93 7.77
C SER A 188 -9.66 12.40 8.18
N SER A 189 -8.40 12.85 8.36
CA SER A 189 -8.09 14.26 8.62
C SER A 189 -8.50 15.15 7.44
N LEU A 190 -8.17 14.77 6.20
CA LEU A 190 -8.59 15.52 5.01
C LEU A 190 -10.12 15.59 4.88
N MET A 191 -10.82 14.48 5.10
CA MET A 191 -12.28 14.43 5.09
C MET A 191 -12.88 15.39 6.14
N SER A 192 -12.28 15.47 7.33
CA SER A 192 -12.72 16.37 8.40
C SER A 192 -12.56 17.86 8.06
N THR A 193 -11.64 18.21 7.15
CA THR A 193 -11.51 19.59 6.64
C THR A 193 -12.58 19.98 5.60
N GLY A 194 -13.43 19.03 5.19
CA GLY A 194 -14.40 19.22 4.12
C GLY A 194 -13.79 19.17 2.72
N LEU A 195 -12.53 18.71 2.58
CA LEU A 195 -11.91 18.51 1.27
C LEU A 195 -12.64 17.37 0.52
N PRO A 196 -13.25 17.63 -0.65
CA PRO A 196 -13.94 16.58 -1.38
C PRO A 196 -12.94 15.61 -2.01
N ILE A 197 -13.10 14.32 -1.70
CA ILE A 197 -12.25 13.23 -2.19
C ILE A 197 -13.14 12.29 -3.03
N SER A 198 -12.75 12.09 -4.28
CA SER A 198 -13.35 11.05 -5.13
C SER A 198 -12.53 9.76 -5.00
N VAL A 199 -13.20 8.62 -4.95
CA VAL A 199 -12.56 7.29 -4.95
C VAL A 199 -13.28 6.38 -5.94
N ALA A 200 -12.51 5.58 -6.67
CA ALA A 200 -13.04 4.59 -7.61
C ALA A 200 -12.26 3.28 -7.55
N ALA A 201 -12.97 2.17 -7.79
CA ALA A 201 -12.35 0.88 -8.03
C ALA A 201 -11.53 0.95 -9.32
N THR A 202 -10.32 0.37 -9.34
CA THR A 202 -9.45 0.45 -10.53
C THR A 202 -9.09 -0.91 -11.10
N ARG A 203 -8.81 -1.88 -10.25
CA ARG A 203 -8.35 -3.22 -10.61
C ARG A 203 -8.43 -4.15 -9.42
N ARG A 204 -8.36 -5.45 -9.68
CA ARG A 204 -8.16 -6.49 -8.67
C ARG A 204 -6.77 -7.08 -8.84
N ILE A 205 -6.02 -7.16 -7.75
CA ILE A 205 -4.71 -7.83 -7.73
C ILE A 205 -4.82 -9.14 -6.96
N LEU A 206 -4.25 -10.21 -7.52
CA LEU A 206 -4.11 -11.47 -6.79
C LEU A 206 -3.03 -11.30 -5.72
N VAL A 207 -3.42 -11.46 -4.47
CA VAL A 207 -2.49 -11.53 -3.33
C VAL A 207 -2.23 -13.00 -3.04
N PRO A 208 -0.97 -13.45 -3.10
CA PRO A 208 -0.65 -14.84 -2.80
C PRO A 208 -1.13 -15.25 -1.40
N GLY A 209 -1.91 -16.33 -1.32
CA GLY A 209 -2.48 -16.84 -0.07
C GLY A 209 -3.74 -16.13 0.45
N ASP A 210 -4.06 -14.92 -0.05
CA ASP A 210 -5.19 -14.11 0.41
C ASP A 210 -6.27 -13.88 -0.67
N GLY A 211 -6.04 -14.35 -1.90
CA GLY A 211 -6.97 -14.18 -3.02
C GLY A 211 -6.94 -12.77 -3.61
N TYR A 212 -7.99 -12.38 -4.33
CA TYR A 212 -8.04 -11.09 -4.99
C TYR A 212 -8.38 -9.95 -4.02
N ARG A 213 -7.65 -8.83 -4.15
CA ARG A 213 -7.95 -7.57 -3.47
C ARG A 213 -8.24 -6.46 -4.46
N TRP A 214 -9.26 -5.67 -4.17
CA TRP A 214 -9.48 -4.39 -4.84
C TRP A 214 -8.32 -3.42 -4.61
N VAL A 215 -7.87 -2.79 -5.68
CA VAL A 215 -7.08 -1.56 -5.67
C VAL A 215 -8.01 -0.42 -6.06
N VAL A 216 -7.99 0.63 -5.25
CA VAL A 216 -8.79 1.83 -5.46
C VAL A 216 -7.87 3.03 -5.66
N ARG A 217 -8.36 4.04 -6.36
CA ARG A 217 -7.67 5.31 -6.56
C ARG A 217 -8.47 6.41 -5.88
N ALA A 218 -7.89 7.07 -4.89
CA ALA A 218 -8.43 8.25 -4.23
C ALA A 218 -7.73 9.50 -4.80
N GLN A 219 -8.49 10.55 -5.07
CA GLN A 219 -7.97 11.82 -5.54
C GLN A 219 -8.88 12.97 -5.12
N ARG A 220 -8.30 14.15 -4.93
CA ARG A 220 -9.07 15.37 -4.68
C ARG A 220 -10.05 15.61 -5.84
N GLN A 221 -11.30 15.92 -5.52
CA GLN A 221 -12.28 16.35 -6.50
C GLN A 221 -12.02 17.83 -6.81
N SER A 222 -11.92 18.16 -8.10
CA SER A 222 -11.78 19.53 -8.59
C SER A 222 -13.03 20.36 -8.30
#